data_AF-A0AA38I3I7-F1
#
_entry.id   AF-A0AA38I3I7-F1
#
_cell.length_a   1.000
_cell.length_b   1.000
_cell.length_c   1.000
_cell.angle_alpha   90.00
_cell.angle_beta   90.00
_cell.angle_gamma   90.00
#
_symmetry.space_group_name_H-M   'P 1'
#
loop_
_entity.id
_entity.type
_entity.pdbx_description
1 polymer ?
#
loop_
_entity_poly.entity_id
_entity_poly.type
_entity_poly.pdbx_seq_one_letter_code
_entity_poly.pdbx_strand_id
1 'polypeptide(L)'
;MPPYRNKMPSKQQNKPATRGIVIDEKMCIKTVNKPKEYVIAYDVQGMRKLMVPDRNPIDIPGILAKSEFQRLKNQAHIVTLKDRMMMLDEAEQKKNALLRESEKRKQQLQKVQAQQQSKVGSTLSEAERTAKSKSKYLLKRSFDLIQEQDNRVKRVNGVILATKCRAIRNAQIAEKELIQKQLEEEDRRLDMMMEQKRQMELEEEEKRQKHEEKKKQAYVQSLSDQMRMNEIERMIEAERIEEESRMINKAFLAIQQEEERKLKEKKEQQKQIRNEMKKANDDLERYKLVKQEEQRIADLRIQKFMQEKMERELRREQELALAKAAKEQEIVRMRNQQQRSQDMKAAMDEMNALRIQEEVERKWREKEMAEAKAKKEQQDQLKLEREKQITDLRRAAALELARDEEDFHRVAKVQREEWEKEMEKRKKKREMAEQHRKDLLKQIDEKERERIIMQKEKYEEANLQQYDQLKKDQYVKEHLKSKIEELRNKQIPEQFIKDIEHHIEAIINNT
;
A
#
# COMPACT_ATOMS: atom_id res chain seq x y z
N MET A 1 -38.01 -2.31 4.48
CA MET A 1 -38.75 -1.84 3.29
C MET A 1 -38.17 -2.52 2.05
N PRO A 2 -38.65 -3.73 1.73
CA PRO A 2 -39.22 -3.94 0.39
C PRO A 2 -40.56 -4.69 0.49
N PRO A 3 -41.51 -4.45 -0.43
CA PRO A 3 -41.60 -5.36 -1.58
C PRO A 3 -42.07 -4.69 -2.88
N TYR A 4 -41.72 -5.26 -4.03
CA TYR A 4 -42.65 -5.42 -5.17
C TYR A 4 -42.10 -6.51 -6.11
N ARG A 5 -42.73 -7.69 -6.10
CA ARG A 5 -42.44 -8.77 -7.06
C ARG A 5 -43.72 -9.04 -7.84
N ASN A 6 -43.80 -8.52 -9.07
CA ASN A 6 -45.00 -8.63 -9.90
C ASN A 6 -45.33 -10.10 -10.19
N LYS A 7 -46.58 -10.49 -9.91
CA LYS A 7 -47.15 -11.78 -10.34
C LYS A 7 -47.61 -11.66 -11.80
N MET A 8 -47.18 -12.59 -12.64
CA MET A 8 -47.78 -12.82 -13.96
C MET A 8 -49.23 -13.30 -13.80
N PRO A 9 -50.18 -12.87 -14.66
CA PRO A 9 -51.56 -13.34 -14.59
C PRO A 9 -51.69 -14.76 -15.15
N SER A 10 -52.37 -15.64 -14.40
CA SER A 10 -52.74 -16.99 -14.84
C SER A 10 -53.83 -16.95 -15.90
N LYS A 11 -53.63 -17.65 -17.02
CA LYS A 11 -54.64 -17.80 -18.09
C LYS A 11 -55.90 -18.47 -17.54
N GLN A 12 -57.04 -17.81 -17.67
CA GLN A 12 -58.35 -18.41 -17.40
C GLN A 12 -58.65 -19.50 -18.44
N GLN A 13 -59.04 -20.68 -17.98
CA GLN A 13 -59.54 -21.75 -18.84
C GLN A 13 -61.06 -21.60 -18.98
N ASN A 14 -61.52 -21.24 -20.18
CA ASN A 14 -62.96 -21.17 -20.48
C ASN A 14 -63.56 -22.57 -20.49
N LYS A 15 -64.46 -22.86 -19.54
CA LYS A 15 -65.33 -24.05 -19.58
C LYS A 15 -66.50 -23.78 -20.56
N PRO A 16 -66.82 -24.68 -21.50
CA PRO A 16 -68.01 -24.53 -22.32
C PRO A 16 -69.29 -24.80 -21.50
N ALA A 17 -70.31 -23.97 -21.71
CA ALA A 17 -71.59 -24.10 -21.03
C ALA A 17 -72.44 -25.24 -21.63
N THR A 18 -72.89 -26.16 -20.78
CA THR A 18 -73.88 -27.19 -21.14
C THR A 18 -75.27 -26.56 -21.28
N ARG A 19 -75.78 -26.47 -22.51
CA ARG A 19 -77.19 -26.15 -22.76
C ARG A 19 -78.06 -27.37 -22.46
N GLY A 20 -78.94 -27.27 -21.48
CA GLY A 20 -79.98 -28.27 -21.23
C GLY A 20 -80.98 -28.30 -22.39
N ILE A 21 -81.29 -29.49 -22.88
CA ILE A 21 -82.37 -29.72 -23.84
C ILE A 21 -83.63 -30.04 -23.03
N VAL A 22 -84.66 -29.21 -23.17
CA VAL A 22 -86.00 -29.52 -22.67
C VAL A 22 -86.62 -30.53 -23.64
N ILE A 23 -87.12 -31.66 -23.12
CA ILE A 23 -87.83 -32.68 -23.89
C ILE A 23 -89.27 -32.69 -23.38
N ASP A 24 -90.22 -32.37 -24.27
CA ASP A 24 -91.64 -32.36 -23.93
C ASP A 24 -92.18 -33.77 -23.70
N GLU A 25 -92.60 -34.06 -22.47
CA GLU A 25 -93.34 -35.26 -22.12
C GLU A 25 -94.80 -35.16 -22.62
N LYS A 26 -95.07 -35.63 -23.84
CA LYS A 26 -96.42 -36.03 -24.31
C LYS A 26 -96.41 -36.74 -25.67
N MET A 27 -96.09 -38.04 -25.68
CA MET A 27 -96.77 -38.99 -26.57
C MET A 27 -96.78 -40.39 -25.94
N CYS A 28 -97.99 -40.88 -25.65
CA CYS A 28 -98.20 -42.18 -25.01
C CYS A 28 -98.06 -43.32 -26.02
N ILE A 29 -97.20 -44.31 -25.75
CA ILE A 29 -97.20 -45.59 -26.46
C ILE A 29 -97.73 -46.67 -25.50
N LYS A 30 -98.88 -47.24 -25.86
CA LYS A 30 -99.55 -48.31 -25.11
C LYS A 30 -98.72 -49.59 -25.20
N THR A 31 -98.06 -50.02 -24.13
CA THR A 31 -97.41 -51.33 -24.10
C THR A 31 -98.44 -52.42 -23.82
N VAL A 32 -98.66 -53.29 -24.79
CA VAL A 32 -99.50 -54.49 -24.65
C VAL A 32 -98.79 -55.47 -23.73
N ASN A 33 -99.36 -55.74 -22.55
CA ASN A 33 -98.83 -56.71 -21.61
C ASN A 33 -98.93 -58.14 -22.19
N LYS A 34 -97.81 -58.65 -22.71
CA LYS A 34 -97.60 -60.09 -22.94
C LYS A 34 -96.68 -60.66 -21.85
N PRO A 35 -96.87 -61.93 -21.43
CA PRO A 35 -96.00 -62.55 -20.44
C PRO A 35 -94.57 -62.65 -20.98
N LYS A 36 -93.58 -62.25 -20.18
CA LYS A 36 -92.17 -62.32 -20.53
C LYS A 36 -91.61 -63.69 -20.17
N GLU A 37 -90.88 -64.32 -21.10
CA GLU A 37 -90.19 -65.58 -20.85
C GLU A 37 -88.87 -65.35 -20.09
N TYR A 38 -88.62 -66.18 -19.08
CA TYR A 38 -87.41 -66.17 -18.26
C TYR A 38 -86.75 -67.53 -18.31
N VAL A 39 -85.44 -67.55 -18.57
CA VAL A 39 -84.63 -68.78 -18.58
C VAL A 39 -83.72 -68.77 -17.35
N ILE A 40 -83.61 -69.92 -16.69
CA ILE A 40 -82.72 -70.11 -15.53
C ILE A 40 -81.35 -70.54 -16.07
N ALA A 41 -80.33 -69.72 -15.81
CA ALA A 41 -78.94 -70.06 -16.08
C ALA A 41 -78.25 -70.51 -14.78
N TYR A 42 -77.46 -71.57 -14.87
CA TYR A 42 -76.63 -72.09 -13.79
C TYR A 42 -75.19 -71.66 -14.02
N ASP A 43 -74.60 -71.00 -13.03
CA ASP A 43 -73.24 -70.49 -13.06
C ASP A 43 -72.55 -70.85 -11.74
N VAL A 44 -71.22 -70.74 -11.69
CA VAL A 44 -70.38 -71.22 -10.54
C VAL A 44 -70.69 -70.50 -9.20
N GLN A 45 -71.55 -69.47 -9.20
CA GLN A 45 -71.97 -68.70 -8.03
C GLN A 45 -73.51 -68.74 -7.79
N GLY A 46 -74.23 -69.69 -8.38
CA GLY A 46 -75.65 -69.94 -8.11
C GLY A 46 -76.63 -69.51 -9.20
N MET A 47 -77.90 -69.92 -9.05
CA MET A 47 -78.95 -69.76 -10.07
C MET A 47 -79.32 -68.29 -10.33
N ARG A 48 -79.32 -67.89 -11.60
CA ARG A 48 -79.82 -66.57 -12.05
C ARG A 48 -80.97 -66.73 -13.04
N LYS A 49 -82.04 -65.96 -12.84
CA LYS A 49 -83.14 -65.83 -13.81
C LYS A 49 -82.80 -64.71 -14.79
N LEU A 50 -82.59 -65.06 -16.06
CA LEU A 50 -82.31 -64.10 -17.13
C LEU A 50 -83.56 -63.89 -17.99
N MET A 51 -83.84 -62.63 -18.33
CA MET A 51 -84.91 -62.25 -19.26
C MET A 51 -84.38 -62.40 -20.68
N VAL A 52 -85.08 -63.16 -21.53
CA VAL A 52 -84.71 -63.29 -22.94
C VAL A 52 -85.18 -62.05 -23.71
N PRO A 53 -84.32 -61.33 -24.46
CA PRO A 53 -84.76 -60.25 -25.32
C PRO A 53 -85.51 -60.79 -26.54
N ASP A 54 -86.67 -60.19 -26.86
CA ASP A 54 -87.41 -60.51 -28.09
C ASP A 54 -86.52 -60.28 -29.32
N ARG A 55 -86.46 -61.27 -30.22
CA ARG A 55 -85.67 -61.21 -31.47
C ARG A 55 -86.41 -60.56 -32.65
N ASN A 56 -87.58 -59.98 -32.42
CA ASN A 56 -88.32 -59.29 -33.47
C ASN A 56 -87.62 -57.96 -33.80
N PRO A 57 -87.39 -57.64 -35.09
CA PRO A 57 -86.82 -56.34 -35.46
C PRO A 57 -87.76 -55.21 -35.04
N ILE A 58 -87.19 -54.10 -34.59
CA ILE A 58 -87.95 -52.88 -34.28
C ILE A 58 -88.37 -52.27 -35.63
N ASP A 59 -89.65 -52.38 -35.96
CA ASP A 59 -90.23 -52.03 -37.28
C ASP A 59 -90.32 -50.51 -37.55
N ILE A 60 -89.50 -49.70 -36.85
CA ILE A 60 -89.47 -48.24 -36.96
C ILE A 60 -88.01 -47.80 -37.20
N PRO A 61 -87.65 -47.33 -38.40
CA PRO A 61 -86.30 -46.83 -38.67
C PRO A 61 -86.05 -45.49 -37.96
N GLY A 62 -85.07 -45.46 -37.07
CA GLY A 62 -84.63 -44.23 -36.41
C GLY A 62 -83.90 -43.28 -37.37
N ILE A 63 -84.52 -42.15 -37.70
CA ILE A 63 -83.91 -41.12 -38.57
C ILE A 63 -82.88 -40.33 -37.77
N LEU A 64 -81.59 -40.62 -37.99
CA LEU A 64 -80.48 -39.91 -37.34
C LEU A 64 -79.92 -38.80 -38.25
N ALA A 65 -79.64 -37.63 -37.68
CA ALA A 65 -79.03 -36.53 -38.42
C ALA A 65 -77.60 -36.89 -38.88
N LYS A 66 -77.20 -36.49 -40.10
CA LYS A 66 -75.88 -36.81 -40.67
C LYS A 66 -74.71 -36.35 -39.80
N SER A 67 -74.85 -35.22 -39.10
CA SER A 67 -73.86 -34.69 -38.14
C SER A 67 -73.72 -35.58 -36.90
N GLU A 68 -74.83 -36.07 -36.34
CA GLU A 68 -74.81 -37.04 -35.23
C GLU A 68 -74.27 -38.39 -35.67
N PHE A 69 -74.65 -38.87 -36.85
CA PHE A 69 -74.09 -40.09 -37.45
C PHE A 69 -72.57 -39.98 -37.64
N GLN A 70 -72.07 -38.87 -38.18
CA GLN A 70 -70.62 -38.63 -38.31
C GLN A 70 -69.92 -38.49 -36.94
N ARG A 71 -70.54 -37.81 -35.96
CA ARG A 71 -70.02 -37.75 -34.58
C ARG A 71 -69.86 -39.14 -33.99
N LEU A 72 -70.93 -39.95 -34.03
CA LEU A 72 -70.92 -41.32 -33.52
C LEU A 72 -69.95 -42.22 -34.28
N LYS A 73 -69.88 -42.11 -35.62
CA LYS A 73 -68.92 -42.85 -36.45
C LYS A 73 -67.46 -42.51 -36.10
N ASN A 74 -67.17 -41.23 -35.85
CA ASN A 74 -65.84 -40.78 -35.44
C ASN A 74 -65.50 -41.17 -33.99
N GLN A 75 -66.50 -41.21 -33.10
CA GLN A 75 -66.34 -41.66 -31.71
C GLN A 75 -66.22 -43.18 -31.57
N ALA A 76 -66.88 -43.95 -32.45
CA ALA A 76 -66.79 -45.40 -32.52
C ALA A 76 -65.52 -45.90 -33.24
N HIS A 77 -64.77 -45.02 -33.90
CA HIS A 77 -63.50 -45.37 -34.52
C HIS A 77 -62.42 -45.55 -33.44
N ILE A 78 -62.04 -46.81 -33.22
CA ILE A 78 -61.00 -47.19 -32.25
C ILE A 78 -59.64 -46.75 -32.81
N VAL A 79 -59.15 -45.61 -32.34
CA VAL A 79 -57.84 -45.05 -32.72
C VAL A 79 -56.73 -46.06 -32.40
N THR A 80 -56.08 -46.60 -33.43
CA THR A 80 -54.97 -47.53 -33.24
C THR A 80 -53.68 -46.78 -32.90
N LEU A 81 -52.67 -47.51 -32.43
CA LEU A 81 -51.36 -46.95 -32.10
C LEU A 81 -50.71 -46.23 -33.30
N LYS A 82 -50.95 -46.73 -34.53
CA LYS A 82 -50.46 -46.12 -35.78
C LYS A 82 -51.18 -44.80 -36.10
N ASP A 83 -52.50 -44.75 -35.96
CA ASP A 83 -53.30 -43.54 -36.21
C ASP A 83 -52.91 -42.42 -35.24
N ARG A 84 -52.60 -42.78 -33.99
CA ARG A 84 -52.10 -41.85 -32.98
C ARG A 84 -50.71 -41.30 -33.31
N MET A 85 -49.84 -42.08 -33.93
CA MET A 85 -48.54 -41.59 -34.43
C MET A 85 -48.74 -40.64 -35.61
N MET A 86 -49.57 -41.01 -36.61
CA MET A 86 -49.86 -40.13 -37.75
C MET A 86 -50.47 -38.78 -37.33
N MET A 87 -51.36 -38.77 -36.32
CA MET A 87 -51.90 -37.52 -35.77
C MET A 87 -50.83 -36.65 -35.08
N LEU A 88 -49.83 -37.26 -34.43
CA LEU A 88 -48.71 -36.52 -33.85
C LEU A 88 -47.79 -35.96 -34.93
N ASP A 89 -47.45 -36.76 -35.95
CA ASP A 89 -46.62 -36.35 -37.08
C ASP A 89 -47.27 -35.21 -37.86
N GLU A 90 -48.57 -35.28 -38.14
CA GLU A 90 -49.32 -34.18 -38.77
C GLU A 90 -49.35 -32.91 -37.91
N ALA A 91 -49.50 -33.04 -36.58
CA ALA A 91 -49.48 -31.91 -35.66
C ALA A 91 -48.09 -31.26 -35.61
N GLU A 92 -47.02 -32.06 -35.63
CA GLU A 92 -45.65 -31.59 -35.69
C GLU A 92 -45.34 -30.91 -37.04
N GLN A 93 -45.76 -31.49 -38.17
CA GLN A 93 -45.62 -30.87 -39.49
C GLN A 93 -46.33 -29.52 -39.57
N LYS A 94 -47.57 -29.41 -39.06
CA LYS A 94 -48.32 -28.15 -39.00
C LYS A 94 -47.63 -27.12 -38.09
N LYS A 95 -47.11 -27.54 -36.93
CA LYS A 95 -46.31 -26.68 -36.03
C LYS A 95 -45.02 -26.18 -36.70
N ASN A 96 -44.31 -27.06 -37.39
CA ASN A 96 -43.05 -26.73 -38.08
C ASN A 96 -43.29 -25.82 -39.30
N ALA A 97 -44.41 -25.97 -40.00
CA ALA A 97 -44.82 -25.04 -41.07
C ALA A 97 -45.07 -23.62 -40.52
N LEU A 98 -45.85 -23.50 -39.44
CA LEU A 98 -46.13 -22.21 -38.77
C LEU A 98 -44.86 -21.55 -38.22
N LEU A 99 -43.92 -22.35 -37.66
CA LEU A 99 -42.63 -21.84 -37.19
C LEU A 99 -41.80 -21.26 -38.34
N ARG A 100 -41.67 -21.99 -39.45
CA ARG A 100 -40.94 -21.53 -40.66
C ARG A 100 -41.57 -20.27 -41.26
N GLU A 101 -42.90 -20.12 -41.22
CA GLU A 101 -43.56 -18.89 -41.67
C GLU A 101 -43.25 -17.70 -40.74
N SER A 102 -43.26 -17.93 -39.42
CA SER A 102 -42.85 -16.93 -38.42
C SER A 102 -41.39 -16.50 -38.59
N GLU A 103 -40.49 -17.45 -38.84
CA GLU A 103 -39.07 -17.18 -39.11
C GLU A 103 -38.87 -16.37 -40.40
N LYS A 104 -39.55 -16.73 -41.50
CA LYS A 104 -39.53 -15.94 -42.74
C LYS A 104 -40.01 -14.50 -42.51
N ARG A 105 -41.08 -14.32 -41.74
CA ARG A 105 -41.62 -12.99 -41.39
C ARG A 105 -40.63 -12.18 -40.53
N LYS A 106 -39.97 -12.82 -39.55
CA LYS A 106 -38.89 -12.19 -38.75
C LYS A 106 -37.70 -11.79 -39.63
N GLN A 107 -37.25 -12.65 -40.53
CA GLN A 107 -36.16 -12.35 -41.46
C GLN A 107 -36.50 -11.20 -42.42
N GLN A 108 -37.75 -11.14 -42.91
CA GLN A 108 -38.23 -10.03 -43.73
C GLN A 108 -38.24 -8.71 -42.95
N LEU A 109 -38.78 -8.71 -41.72
CA LEU A 109 -38.75 -7.53 -40.84
C LEU A 109 -37.32 -7.09 -40.54
N GLN A 110 -36.40 -8.02 -40.28
CA GLN A 110 -34.98 -7.72 -40.03
C GLN A 110 -34.30 -7.10 -41.26
N LYS A 111 -34.61 -7.58 -42.48
CA LYS A 111 -34.09 -6.99 -43.73
C LYS A 111 -34.63 -5.57 -43.96
N VAL A 112 -35.93 -5.35 -43.74
CA VAL A 112 -36.55 -4.01 -43.84
C VAL A 112 -35.97 -3.06 -42.79
N GLN A 113 -35.80 -3.52 -41.54
CA GLN A 113 -35.21 -2.72 -40.47
C GLN A 113 -33.74 -2.38 -40.74
N ALA A 114 -32.96 -3.29 -41.33
CA ALA A 114 -31.59 -3.01 -41.77
C ALA A 114 -31.55 -1.96 -42.90
N GLN A 115 -32.52 -1.99 -43.83
CA GLN A 115 -32.66 -0.97 -44.89
C GLN A 115 -33.20 0.38 -44.39
N GLN A 116 -33.87 0.39 -43.23
CA GLN A 116 -34.31 1.60 -42.53
C GLN A 116 -33.23 2.22 -41.63
N GLN A 117 -32.08 1.56 -41.44
CA GLN A 117 -30.93 2.21 -40.80
C GLN A 117 -30.49 3.41 -41.65
N SER A 118 -30.25 4.54 -40.99
CA SER A 118 -30.19 5.86 -41.62
C SER A 118 -29.30 5.90 -42.87
N LYS A 119 -29.84 6.43 -43.98
CA LYS A 119 -29.02 6.86 -45.12
C LYS A 119 -27.91 7.78 -44.61
N VAL A 120 -26.68 7.49 -45.00
CA VAL A 120 -25.49 8.28 -44.61
C VAL A 120 -25.68 9.72 -45.08
N GLY A 121 -25.63 10.69 -44.15
CA GLY A 121 -25.78 12.12 -44.44
C GLY A 121 -27.09 12.78 -43.99
N SER A 122 -27.97 12.11 -43.24
CA SER A 122 -29.09 12.80 -42.58
C SER A 122 -28.61 13.60 -41.35
N THR A 123 -29.31 14.69 -41.01
CA THR A 123 -29.04 15.49 -39.79
C THR A 123 -29.12 14.65 -38.51
N LEU A 124 -30.00 13.64 -38.48
CA LEU A 124 -30.07 12.65 -37.41
C LEU A 124 -28.79 11.81 -37.31
N SER A 125 -28.18 11.46 -38.44
CA SER A 125 -26.90 10.73 -38.48
C SER A 125 -25.74 11.55 -37.91
N GLU A 126 -25.73 12.87 -38.11
CA GLU A 126 -24.73 13.77 -37.51
C GLU A 126 -24.95 13.98 -36.00
N ALA A 127 -26.20 14.14 -35.57
CA ALA A 127 -26.56 14.17 -34.15
C ALA A 127 -26.16 12.86 -33.46
N GLU A 128 -26.43 11.71 -34.08
CA GLU A 128 -25.97 10.40 -33.61
C GLU A 128 -24.44 10.28 -33.62
N ARG A 129 -23.75 10.75 -34.66
CA ARG A 129 -22.28 10.68 -34.76
C ARG A 129 -21.61 11.53 -33.70
N THR A 130 -22.12 12.72 -33.43
CA THR A 130 -21.63 13.58 -32.34
C THR A 130 -21.98 13.01 -30.97
N ALA A 131 -23.16 12.42 -30.77
CA ALA A 131 -23.52 11.71 -29.54
C ALA A 131 -22.63 10.47 -29.31
N LYS A 132 -22.38 9.66 -30.35
CA LYS A 132 -21.46 8.52 -30.34
C LYS A 132 -20.03 8.96 -30.06
N SER A 133 -19.58 10.09 -30.61
CA SER A 133 -18.25 10.67 -30.34
C SER A 133 -18.13 11.13 -28.88
N LYS A 134 -19.11 11.90 -28.37
CA LYS A 134 -19.18 12.32 -26.96
C LYS A 134 -19.21 11.12 -26.01
N SER A 135 -20.00 10.09 -26.32
CA SER A 135 -20.08 8.85 -25.54
C SER A 135 -18.74 8.10 -25.53
N LYS A 136 -18.08 7.94 -26.68
CA LYS A 136 -16.72 7.37 -26.77
C LYS A 136 -15.68 8.18 -25.99
N TYR A 137 -15.75 9.51 -26.06
CA TYR A 137 -14.87 10.38 -25.28
C TYR A 137 -15.10 10.25 -23.77
N LEU A 138 -16.36 10.18 -23.33
CA LEU A 138 -16.70 9.95 -21.91
C LEU A 138 -16.21 8.58 -21.44
N LEU A 139 -16.37 7.52 -22.26
CA LEU A 139 -15.88 6.18 -21.95
C LEU A 139 -14.34 6.10 -21.91
N LYS A 140 -13.66 6.79 -22.83
CA LYS A 140 -12.19 6.89 -22.78
C LYS A 140 -11.77 7.65 -21.52
N ARG A 141 -12.35 8.82 -21.27
CA ARG A 141 -12.01 9.64 -20.09
C ARG A 141 -12.29 8.92 -18.77
N SER A 142 -13.35 8.12 -18.67
CA SER A 142 -13.61 7.33 -17.47
C SER A 142 -12.60 6.18 -17.31
N PHE A 143 -12.21 5.52 -18.41
CA PHE A 143 -11.11 4.55 -18.40
C PHE A 143 -9.78 5.19 -17.98
N ASP A 144 -9.39 6.31 -18.59
CA ASP A 144 -8.17 7.07 -18.26
C ASP A 144 -8.17 7.45 -16.77
N LEU A 145 -9.30 7.95 -16.24
CA LEU A 145 -9.45 8.26 -14.81
C LEU A 145 -9.32 7.03 -13.90
N ILE A 146 -9.78 5.85 -14.33
CA ILE A 146 -9.59 4.59 -13.58
C ILE A 146 -8.11 4.20 -13.56
N GLN A 147 -7.37 4.34 -14.68
CA GLN A 147 -5.93 4.08 -14.71
C GLN A 147 -5.14 5.08 -13.84
N GLU A 148 -5.50 6.36 -13.84
CA GLU A 148 -4.91 7.38 -12.95
C GLU A 148 -5.16 7.12 -11.46
N GLN A 149 -6.14 6.27 -11.10
CA GLN A 149 -6.35 5.87 -9.71
C GLN A 149 -5.41 4.74 -9.24
N ASP A 150 -4.76 4.00 -10.15
CA ASP A 150 -3.78 2.96 -9.78
C ASP A 150 -2.58 3.59 -9.05
N ASN A 151 -2.16 2.97 -7.95
CA ASN A 151 -1.10 3.48 -7.09
C ASN A 151 0.25 3.58 -7.82
N ARG A 152 0.52 2.72 -8.81
CA ARG A 152 1.73 2.79 -9.65
C ARG A 152 1.69 4.06 -10.52
N VAL A 153 0.57 4.34 -11.17
CA VAL A 153 0.39 5.57 -11.97
C VAL A 153 0.50 6.81 -11.10
N LYS A 154 -0.07 6.80 -9.89
CA LYS A 154 0.12 7.89 -8.91
C LYS A 154 1.58 8.11 -8.50
N ARG A 155 2.36 7.04 -8.25
CA ARG A 155 3.80 7.14 -7.97
C ARG A 155 4.55 7.76 -9.15
N VAL A 156 4.26 7.31 -10.38
CA VAL A 156 4.86 7.87 -11.60
C VAL A 156 4.48 9.33 -11.80
N ASN A 157 3.24 9.73 -11.53
CA ASN A 157 2.82 11.14 -11.56
C ASN A 157 3.64 12.01 -10.61
N GLY A 158 3.97 11.50 -9.41
CA GLY A 158 4.89 12.14 -8.47
C GLY A 158 6.29 12.33 -9.06
N VAL A 159 6.84 11.30 -9.70
CA VAL A 159 8.15 11.37 -10.39
C VAL A 159 8.12 12.37 -11.55
N ILE A 160 7.07 12.37 -12.38
CA ILE A 160 6.88 13.34 -13.47
C ILE A 160 6.83 14.78 -12.93
N LEU A 161 6.13 15.01 -11.82
CA LEU A 161 6.06 16.32 -11.17
C LEU A 161 7.41 16.76 -10.61
N ALA A 162 8.11 15.89 -9.86
CA ALA A 162 9.44 16.16 -9.34
C ALA A 162 10.45 16.47 -10.47
N THR A 163 10.35 15.75 -11.58
CA THR A 163 11.19 15.94 -12.77
C THR A 163 10.92 17.28 -13.44
N LYS A 164 9.65 17.71 -13.55
CA LYS A 164 9.31 19.07 -14.02
C LYS A 164 9.90 20.15 -13.11
N CYS A 165 9.80 19.99 -11.79
CA CYS A 165 10.42 20.91 -10.84
C CYS A 165 11.96 20.96 -10.98
N ARG A 166 12.61 19.82 -11.23
CA ARG A 166 14.05 19.74 -11.51
C ARG A 166 14.42 20.44 -12.82
N ALA A 167 13.64 20.25 -13.89
CA ALA A 167 13.86 20.92 -15.16
C ALA A 167 13.77 22.46 -15.04
N ILE A 168 12.74 22.96 -14.34
CA ILE A 168 12.58 24.40 -14.05
C ILE A 168 13.75 24.92 -13.22
N ARG A 169 14.14 24.20 -12.15
CA ARG A 169 15.30 24.58 -11.31
C ARG A 169 16.60 24.64 -12.11
N ASN A 170 16.85 23.68 -12.99
CA ASN A 170 18.05 23.66 -13.83
C ASN A 170 18.07 24.86 -14.79
N ALA A 171 16.92 25.22 -15.37
CA ALA A 171 16.80 26.42 -16.20
C ALA A 171 17.08 27.70 -15.40
N GLN A 172 16.53 27.82 -14.19
CA GLN A 172 16.78 28.95 -13.29
C GLN A 172 18.25 29.06 -12.83
N ILE A 173 18.94 27.93 -12.64
CA ILE A 173 20.38 27.92 -12.32
C ILE A 173 21.18 28.43 -13.52
N ALA A 174 20.91 27.92 -14.74
CA ALA A 174 21.57 28.38 -15.95
C ALA A 174 21.31 29.88 -16.25
N GLU A 175 20.09 30.35 -16.02
CA GLU A 175 19.72 31.77 -16.10
C GLU A 175 20.51 32.60 -15.09
N LYS A 176 20.59 32.16 -13.82
CA LYS A 176 21.39 32.85 -12.78
C LYS A 176 22.88 32.88 -13.11
N GLU A 177 23.45 31.79 -13.63
CA GLU A 177 24.84 31.73 -14.07
C GLU A 177 25.12 32.67 -15.26
N LEU A 178 24.16 32.82 -16.18
CA LEU A 178 24.26 33.78 -17.28
C LEU A 178 24.22 35.22 -16.77
N ILE A 179 23.28 35.55 -15.88
CA ILE A 179 23.18 36.87 -15.24
C ILE A 179 24.47 37.19 -14.46
N GLN A 180 25.03 36.22 -13.73
CA GLN A 180 26.29 36.41 -13.01
C GLN A 180 27.44 36.71 -13.95
N LYS A 181 27.59 35.99 -15.07
CA LYS A 181 28.63 36.27 -16.07
C LYS A 181 28.49 37.67 -16.69
N GLN A 182 27.26 38.09 -17.00
CA GLN A 182 26.97 39.43 -17.51
C GLN A 182 27.32 40.52 -16.48
N LEU A 183 27.05 40.29 -15.20
CA LEU A 183 27.44 41.19 -14.13
C LEU A 183 28.97 41.26 -13.98
N GLU A 184 29.66 40.12 -13.98
CA GLU A 184 31.13 40.05 -13.94
C GLU A 184 31.80 40.71 -15.17
N GLU A 185 31.14 40.76 -16.33
CA GLU A 185 31.60 41.49 -17.51
C GLU A 185 31.42 43.00 -17.39
N GLU A 186 30.27 43.47 -16.89
CA GLU A 186 30.02 44.90 -16.63
C GLU A 186 30.86 45.45 -15.45
N ASP A 187 31.06 44.68 -14.38
CA ASP A 187 31.95 45.06 -13.27
C ASP A 187 33.39 45.24 -13.77
N ARG A 188 33.91 44.32 -14.59
CA ARG A 188 35.25 44.46 -15.22
C ARG A 188 35.34 45.70 -16.11
N ARG A 189 34.27 46.03 -16.84
CA ARG A 189 34.19 47.25 -17.66
C ARG A 189 34.19 48.52 -16.80
N LEU A 190 33.53 48.51 -15.64
CA LEU A 190 33.54 49.62 -14.68
C LEU A 190 34.91 49.78 -14.01
N ASP A 191 35.55 48.68 -13.60
CA ASP A 191 36.90 48.69 -13.03
C ASP A 191 37.92 49.30 -14.01
N MET A 192 37.85 48.93 -15.31
CA MET A 192 38.69 49.55 -16.34
C MET A 192 38.47 51.07 -16.47
N MET A 193 37.22 51.54 -16.35
CA MET A 193 36.91 52.97 -16.39
C MET A 193 37.42 53.72 -15.14
N MET A 194 37.31 53.08 -13.96
CA MET A 194 37.82 53.62 -12.70
C MET A 194 39.36 53.65 -12.66
N GLU A 195 40.02 52.63 -13.20
CA GLU A 195 41.47 52.58 -13.39
C GLU A 195 41.95 53.73 -14.31
N GLN A 196 41.31 53.91 -15.47
CA GLN A 196 41.59 55.02 -16.38
C GLN A 196 41.40 56.40 -15.70
N LYS A 197 40.33 56.56 -14.91
CA LYS A 197 40.09 57.80 -14.16
C LYS A 197 41.18 58.05 -13.11
N ARG A 198 41.61 57.02 -12.35
CA ARG A 198 42.70 57.15 -11.38
C ARG A 198 44.03 57.51 -12.06
N GLN A 199 44.31 56.95 -13.23
CA GLN A 199 45.51 57.28 -14.00
C GLN A 199 45.49 58.75 -14.46
N MET A 200 44.34 59.26 -14.96
CA MET A 200 44.20 60.68 -15.32
C MET A 200 44.35 61.62 -14.12
N GLU A 201 43.78 61.28 -12.96
CA GLU A 201 43.91 62.05 -11.71
C GLU A 201 45.37 62.10 -11.24
N LEU A 202 46.09 60.97 -11.30
CA LEU A 202 47.51 60.90 -10.95
C LEU A 202 48.38 61.71 -11.93
N GLU A 203 48.10 61.63 -13.24
CA GLU A 203 48.78 62.47 -14.23
C GLU A 203 48.55 63.98 -13.99
N GLU A 204 47.35 64.37 -13.56
CA GLU A 204 47.04 65.76 -13.21
C GLU A 204 47.79 66.19 -11.94
N GLU A 205 47.90 65.32 -10.93
CA GLU A 205 48.74 65.57 -9.75
C GLU A 205 50.22 65.69 -10.09
N GLU A 206 50.76 64.82 -10.93
CA GLU A 206 52.15 64.96 -11.41
C GLU A 206 52.35 66.28 -12.16
N LYS A 207 51.40 66.68 -13.03
CA LYS A 207 51.46 67.95 -13.76
C LYS A 207 51.43 69.14 -12.80
N ARG A 208 50.63 69.08 -11.72
CA ARG A 208 50.61 70.09 -10.64
C ARG A 208 51.94 70.13 -9.88
N GLN A 209 52.47 68.98 -9.44
CA GLN A 209 53.75 68.89 -8.73
C GLN A 209 54.92 69.43 -9.59
N LYS A 210 55.04 68.99 -10.85
CA LYS A 210 56.04 69.49 -11.81
C LYS A 210 55.92 70.99 -12.06
N HIS A 211 54.72 71.56 -11.98
CA HIS A 211 54.50 73.00 -12.09
C HIS A 211 54.94 73.76 -10.82
N GLU A 212 54.69 73.21 -9.62
CA GLU A 212 55.22 73.75 -8.36
C GLU A 212 56.74 73.66 -8.25
N GLU A 213 57.34 72.56 -8.69
CA GLU A 213 58.81 72.39 -8.75
C GLU A 213 59.44 73.45 -9.64
N LYS A 214 58.87 73.71 -10.82
CA LYS A 214 59.32 74.79 -11.71
C LYS A 214 59.22 76.17 -11.04
N LYS A 215 58.15 76.45 -10.28
CA LYS A 215 58.04 77.69 -9.49
C LYS A 215 59.12 77.78 -8.41
N LYS A 216 59.37 76.69 -7.68
CA LYS A 216 60.44 76.61 -6.66
C LYS A 216 61.81 76.83 -7.28
N GLN A 217 62.11 76.21 -8.43
CA GLN A 217 63.36 76.41 -9.17
C GLN A 217 63.54 77.86 -9.63
N ALA A 218 62.52 78.47 -10.22
CA ALA A 218 62.57 79.88 -10.63
C ALA A 218 62.77 80.84 -9.44
N TYR A 219 62.14 80.56 -8.30
CA TYR A 219 62.37 81.31 -7.06
C TYR A 219 63.79 81.17 -6.51
N VAL A 220 64.35 79.95 -6.49
CA VAL A 220 65.74 79.69 -6.09
C VAL A 220 66.74 80.38 -7.03
N GLN A 221 66.47 80.39 -8.33
CA GLN A 221 67.29 81.15 -9.31
C GLN A 221 67.25 82.65 -9.01
N SER A 222 66.06 83.23 -8.84
CA SER A 222 65.90 84.65 -8.50
C SER A 222 66.61 85.03 -7.19
N LEU A 223 66.55 84.17 -6.16
CA LEU A 223 67.25 84.39 -4.90
C LEU A 223 68.78 84.26 -5.05
N SER A 224 69.26 83.31 -5.87
CA SER A 224 70.69 83.16 -6.20
C SER A 224 71.22 84.38 -6.96
N ASP A 225 70.42 84.95 -7.87
CA ASP A 225 70.75 86.20 -8.56
C ASP A 225 70.80 87.38 -7.58
N GLN A 226 69.85 87.50 -6.65
CA GLN A 226 69.88 88.52 -5.58
C GLN A 226 71.13 88.38 -4.69
N MET A 227 71.49 87.15 -4.27
CA MET A 227 72.71 86.89 -3.51
C MET A 227 73.96 87.32 -4.29
N ARG A 228 74.01 87.07 -5.61
CA ARG A 228 75.11 87.50 -6.47
C ARG A 228 75.21 89.02 -6.57
N MET A 229 74.09 89.73 -6.70
CA MET A 229 74.08 91.19 -6.72
C MET A 229 74.55 91.79 -5.39
N ASN A 230 74.06 91.28 -4.26
CA ASN A 230 74.50 91.70 -2.93
C ASN A 230 76.00 91.44 -2.68
N GLU A 231 76.55 90.38 -3.29
CA GLU A 231 77.99 90.10 -3.20
C GLU A 231 78.82 91.05 -4.07
N ILE A 232 78.33 91.41 -5.27
CA ILE A 232 78.93 92.44 -6.11
C ILE A 232 78.91 93.80 -5.41
N GLU A 233 77.80 94.18 -4.77
CA GLU A 233 77.72 95.42 -3.97
C GLU A 233 78.72 95.43 -2.81
N ARG A 234 78.89 94.30 -2.11
CA ARG A 234 79.92 94.17 -1.06
C ARG A 234 81.34 94.30 -1.60
N MET A 235 81.63 93.76 -2.79
CA MET A 235 82.93 93.93 -3.44
C MET A 235 83.19 95.40 -3.82
N ILE A 236 82.19 96.10 -4.35
CA ILE A 236 82.30 97.53 -4.70
C ILE A 236 82.54 98.40 -3.46
N GLU A 237 81.81 98.17 -2.36
CA GLU A 237 82.04 98.94 -1.12
C GLU A 237 83.39 98.59 -0.48
N ALA A 238 83.88 97.35 -0.61
CA ALA A 238 85.23 96.98 -0.18
C ALA A 238 86.33 97.68 -1.00
N GLU A 239 86.19 97.75 -2.33
CA GLU A 239 87.09 98.53 -3.20
C GLU A 239 87.09 100.01 -2.82
N ARG A 240 85.90 100.59 -2.58
CA ARG A 240 85.75 101.98 -2.13
C ARG A 240 86.43 102.24 -0.78
N ILE A 241 86.27 101.35 0.20
CA ILE A 241 86.97 101.45 1.49
C ILE A 241 88.49 101.36 1.29
N GLU A 242 88.97 100.58 0.33
CA GLU A 242 90.41 100.53 0.00
C GLU A 242 90.89 101.84 -0.63
N GLU A 243 90.13 102.46 -1.52
CA GLU A 243 90.44 103.77 -2.09
C GLU A 243 90.44 104.88 -1.03
N GLU A 244 89.43 104.93 -0.17
CA GLU A 244 89.36 105.85 0.97
C GLU A 244 90.57 105.61 1.91
N SER A 245 90.93 104.36 2.18
CA SER A 245 92.12 104.00 2.97
C SER A 245 93.43 104.43 2.31
N ARG A 246 93.57 104.29 0.98
CA ARG A 246 94.73 104.78 0.21
C ARG A 246 94.84 106.30 0.29
N MET A 247 93.72 107.03 0.28
CA MET A 247 93.70 108.49 0.44
C MET A 247 94.03 108.93 1.87
N ILE A 248 93.49 108.24 2.90
CA ILE A 248 93.85 108.47 4.30
C ILE A 248 95.35 108.22 4.53
N ASN A 249 95.92 107.14 3.97
CA ASN A 249 97.35 106.85 4.08
C ASN A 249 98.24 107.94 3.44
N LYS A 250 97.83 108.52 2.30
CA LYS A 250 98.53 109.68 1.71
C LYS A 250 98.46 110.92 2.61
N ALA A 251 97.31 111.21 3.21
CA ALA A 251 97.15 112.30 4.16
C ALA A 251 97.99 112.07 5.45
N PHE A 252 98.02 110.83 5.95
CA PHE A 252 98.82 110.44 7.10
C PHE A 252 100.33 110.59 6.85
N LEU A 253 100.81 110.23 5.65
CA LEU A 253 102.21 110.47 5.24
C LEU A 253 102.56 111.97 5.21
N ALA A 254 101.64 112.83 4.78
CA ALA A 254 101.85 114.28 4.83
C ALA A 254 101.92 114.80 6.28
N ILE A 255 101.03 114.31 7.16
CA ILE A 255 101.05 114.62 8.59
C ILE A 255 102.37 114.14 9.23
N GLN A 256 102.85 112.92 8.92
CA GLN A 256 104.13 112.43 9.44
C GLN A 256 105.32 113.32 9.02
N GLN A 257 105.32 113.88 7.81
CA GLN A 257 106.38 114.82 7.40
C GLN A 257 106.33 116.15 8.18
N GLU A 258 105.15 116.63 8.57
CA GLU A 258 105.03 117.77 9.49
C GLU A 258 105.41 117.40 10.93
N GLU A 259 105.02 116.22 11.40
CA GLU A 259 105.39 115.72 12.73
C GLU A 259 106.89 115.51 12.85
N GLU A 260 107.59 115.03 11.81
CA GLU A 260 109.05 114.89 11.85
C GLU A 260 109.76 116.24 11.98
N ARG A 261 109.20 117.31 11.38
CA ARG A 261 109.67 118.69 11.59
C ARG A 261 109.47 119.11 13.05
N LYS A 262 108.25 118.97 13.58
CA LYS A 262 107.91 119.27 14.99
C LYS A 262 108.68 118.40 16.00
N LEU A 263 109.07 117.18 15.62
CA LEU A 263 109.84 116.26 16.44
C LEU A 263 111.32 116.63 16.51
N LYS A 264 111.88 117.24 15.45
CA LYS A 264 113.24 117.82 15.49
C LYS A 264 113.28 118.96 16.53
N GLU A 265 112.34 119.88 16.46
CA GLU A 265 112.15 120.97 17.45
C GLU A 265 111.97 120.42 18.88
N LYS A 266 111.10 119.41 19.08
CA LYS A 266 110.91 118.76 20.38
C LYS A 266 112.13 117.96 20.87
N LYS A 267 112.97 117.41 20.00
CA LYS A 267 114.20 116.69 20.41
C LYS A 267 115.26 117.63 20.97
N GLU A 268 115.35 118.86 20.47
CA GLU A 268 116.18 119.91 21.06
C GLU A 268 115.71 120.27 22.47
N GLN A 269 114.39 120.37 22.69
CA GLN A 269 113.80 120.58 24.01
C GLN A 269 113.97 119.37 24.95
N GLN A 270 113.70 118.14 24.48
CA GLN A 270 113.73 116.94 25.34
C GLN A 270 115.15 116.52 25.76
N LYS A 271 116.20 116.94 25.03
CA LYS A 271 117.59 116.86 25.49
C LYS A 271 117.82 117.62 26.81
N GLN A 272 117.05 118.68 27.07
CA GLN A 272 117.15 119.46 28.30
C GLN A 272 116.57 118.65 29.49
N ILE A 273 115.39 118.04 29.31
CA ILE A 273 114.65 117.31 30.37
C ILE A 273 115.24 115.93 30.72
N ARG A 274 115.79 115.17 29.74
CA ARG A 274 116.21 113.78 29.99
C ARG A 274 117.37 113.64 31.00
N ASN A 275 118.07 114.72 31.29
CA ASN A 275 119.10 114.77 32.34
C ASN A 275 118.51 114.65 33.77
N GLU A 276 117.19 114.78 33.94
CA GLU A 276 116.54 114.89 35.26
C GLU A 276 116.01 113.54 35.79
N MET A 277 115.41 112.70 34.94
CA MET A 277 114.57 111.55 35.35
C MET A 277 115.28 110.21 35.62
N LYS A 278 116.59 110.08 35.38
CA LYS A 278 117.31 108.78 35.38
C LYS A 278 117.53 108.14 36.78
N LYS A 279 116.77 108.54 37.80
CA LYS A 279 117.11 108.39 39.23
C LYS A 279 116.16 107.50 40.06
N ALA A 280 115.22 106.76 39.45
CA ALA A 280 113.96 106.42 40.14
C ALA A 280 113.37 104.99 40.06
N ASN A 281 113.97 103.97 39.41
CA ASN A 281 113.15 102.87 38.84
C ASN A 281 113.52 101.40 39.16
N ASP A 282 114.39 101.08 40.13
CA ASP A 282 115.04 99.74 40.22
C ASP A 282 114.40 98.73 41.22
N ASP A 283 113.12 98.87 41.62
CA ASP A 283 112.63 98.35 42.93
C ASP A 283 111.57 97.17 43.00
N LEU A 284 111.01 96.56 41.92
CA LEU A 284 109.65 95.94 42.00
C LEU A 284 109.38 94.38 41.93
N GLU A 285 110.29 93.47 41.59
CA GLU A 285 109.93 92.31 40.71
C GLU A 285 109.64 90.85 41.27
N ARG A 286 109.22 90.57 42.53
CA ARG A 286 109.50 89.24 43.17
C ARG A 286 108.36 88.26 43.58
N TYR A 287 107.14 88.30 43.03
CA TYR A 287 106.03 87.38 43.42
C TYR A 287 105.16 86.90 42.24
N LYS A 288 104.79 85.59 42.11
CA LYS A 288 103.81 85.13 41.06
C LYS A 288 103.15 83.70 41.03
N LEU A 289 103.51 82.68 41.81
CA LEU A 289 103.30 81.25 41.42
C LEU A 289 102.69 80.35 42.55
N VAL A 290 101.60 79.56 42.32
CA VAL A 290 100.96 78.70 43.37
C VAL A 290 100.36 77.30 42.99
N LYS A 291 99.15 77.17 42.41
CA LYS A 291 98.23 75.98 42.54
C LYS A 291 97.88 75.24 41.21
N GLN A 292 97.51 73.93 41.23
CA GLN A 292 96.96 73.22 40.04
C GLN A 292 95.85 72.11 40.18
N GLU A 293 95.91 71.09 41.05
CA GLU A 293 95.59 69.68 40.62
C GLU A 293 94.19 68.99 40.77
N GLU A 294 93.32 69.37 41.73
CA GLU A 294 92.30 68.53 42.44
C GLU A 294 91.24 67.61 41.73
N GLN A 295 91.27 67.25 40.43
CA GLN A 295 90.03 66.99 39.64
C GLN A 295 89.58 65.54 39.18
N ARG A 296 89.94 64.39 39.78
CA ARG A 296 89.91 63.06 39.04
C ARG A 296 88.86 61.92 39.34
N ILE A 297 87.82 62.03 40.20
CA ILE A 297 87.20 60.81 40.84
C ILE A 297 85.75 60.33 40.47
N ALA A 298 84.91 61.03 39.69
CA ALA A 298 83.43 60.93 39.86
C ALA A 298 82.57 59.80 39.17
N ASP A 299 82.98 59.13 38.08
CA ASP A 299 82.00 58.73 37.02
C ASP A 299 81.43 57.28 36.95
N LEU A 300 81.48 56.43 38.00
CA LEU A 300 81.33 54.95 37.85
C LEU A 300 79.97 54.27 38.23
N ARG A 301 78.84 54.98 38.41
CA ARG A 301 77.70 54.46 39.24
C ARG A 301 76.37 54.04 38.57
N ILE A 302 76.18 54.10 37.24
CA ILE A 302 74.82 54.22 36.65
C ILE A 302 74.16 52.94 36.06
N GLN A 303 74.89 51.83 35.80
CA GLN A 303 74.41 50.78 34.86
C GLN A 303 73.53 49.61 35.38
N LYS A 304 73.11 49.53 36.67
CA LYS A 304 72.56 48.26 37.24
C LYS A 304 71.03 48.05 37.32
N PHE A 305 70.17 48.99 36.91
CA PHE A 305 68.75 48.99 37.33
C PHE A 305 67.69 48.38 36.36
N MET A 306 68.05 47.98 35.13
CA MET A 306 67.05 47.73 34.05
C MET A 306 66.59 46.28 33.82
N GLN A 307 67.01 45.27 34.61
CA GLN A 307 66.79 43.85 34.27
C GLN A 307 65.59 43.15 34.95
N GLU A 308 64.99 43.67 36.04
CA GLU A 308 64.10 42.88 36.92
C GLU A 308 62.58 42.93 36.61
N LYS A 309 62.12 43.66 35.58
CA LYS A 309 60.66 43.95 35.43
C LYS A 309 59.88 42.98 34.52
N MET A 310 60.53 42.27 33.60
CA MET A 310 59.86 41.51 32.53
C MET A 310 59.26 40.14 32.96
N GLU A 311 59.58 39.63 34.13
CA GLU A 311 59.26 38.24 34.53
C GLU A 311 57.81 38.03 35.01
N ARG A 312 56.97 39.09 35.04
CA ARG A 312 55.73 39.11 35.83
C ARG A 312 54.42 38.86 35.07
N GLU A 313 54.44 38.76 33.74
CA GLU A 313 53.20 38.69 32.92
C GLU A 313 52.84 37.29 32.39
N LEU A 314 53.78 36.33 32.34
CA LEU A 314 53.58 35.01 31.73
C LEU A 314 52.60 34.07 32.48
N ARG A 315 52.13 34.43 33.68
CA ARG A 315 51.49 33.51 34.63
C ARG A 315 49.95 33.45 34.64
N ARG A 316 49.24 34.18 33.76
CA ARG A 316 47.76 34.31 33.85
C ARG A 316 46.92 33.75 32.70
N GLU A 317 47.52 33.17 31.65
CA GLU A 317 46.77 32.71 30.46
C GLU A 317 46.42 31.21 30.42
N GLN A 318 46.83 30.40 31.40
CA GLN A 318 46.75 28.92 31.30
C GLN A 318 45.51 28.26 31.95
N GLU A 319 44.62 28.99 32.63
CA GLU A 319 43.52 28.38 33.42
C GLU A 319 42.19 28.19 32.67
N LEU A 320 42.05 28.66 31.42
CA LEU A 320 40.77 28.62 30.67
C LEU A 320 40.56 27.40 29.77
N ALA A 321 41.43 26.38 29.85
CA ALA A 321 41.43 25.22 28.95
C ALA A 321 40.78 23.93 29.51
N LEU A 322 40.48 23.85 30.81
CA LEU A 322 40.17 22.57 31.51
C LEU A 322 38.69 22.29 31.85
N ALA A 323 37.74 23.01 31.25
CA ALA A 323 36.31 22.92 31.61
C ALA A 323 35.39 22.25 30.56
N LYS A 324 35.92 21.59 29.52
CA LYS A 324 35.13 21.15 28.34
C LYS A 324 35.18 19.66 27.96
N ALA A 325 35.74 18.77 28.80
CA ALA A 325 35.95 17.36 28.43
C ALA A 325 35.62 16.34 29.55
N ALA A 326 34.46 16.47 30.21
CA ALA A 326 34.07 15.62 31.35
C ALA A 326 32.59 15.18 31.33
N LYS A 327 32.01 14.90 30.15
CA LYS A 327 30.56 14.67 30.02
C LYS A 327 30.09 13.56 29.06
N GLU A 328 30.85 12.45 28.88
CA GLU A 328 30.46 11.46 27.85
C GLU A 328 30.80 9.96 28.03
N GLN A 329 31.21 9.45 29.20
CA GLN A 329 31.47 7.99 29.34
C GLN A 329 31.01 7.36 30.67
N GLU A 330 29.70 7.15 30.85
CA GLU A 330 29.19 6.25 31.91
C GLU A 330 27.96 5.41 31.52
N ILE A 331 27.67 5.27 30.22
CA ILE A 331 26.84 4.18 29.68
C ILE A 331 27.78 3.24 28.92
N VAL A 332 28.14 2.09 29.52
CA VAL A 332 28.66 0.88 28.83
C VAL A 332 28.95 -0.28 29.80
N ARG A 333 29.17 0.00 31.10
CA ARG A 333 29.64 -1.03 32.04
C ARG A 333 28.53 -1.95 32.58
N MET A 334 28.21 -2.99 31.80
CA MET A 334 27.76 -4.34 32.25
C MET A 334 26.40 -4.38 32.99
N ARG A 335 25.33 -5.06 32.55
CA ARG A 335 25.11 -6.09 31.51
C ARG A 335 26.07 -7.30 31.51
N ASN A 336 26.51 -7.79 32.67
CA ASN A 336 27.07 -9.16 32.78
C ASN A 336 27.27 -9.63 34.23
N GLN A 337 26.19 -10.02 34.91
CA GLN A 337 26.25 -11.11 35.91
C GLN A 337 24.86 -11.67 36.24
N GLN A 338 24.82 -12.96 36.56
CA GLN A 338 23.67 -13.72 37.10
C GLN A 338 22.48 -13.96 36.16
N GLN A 339 22.74 -14.75 35.11
CA GLN A 339 21.79 -15.77 34.65
C GLN A 339 22.52 -17.12 34.49
N ARG A 340 22.31 -18.06 35.43
CA ARG A 340 22.26 -19.53 35.20
C ARG A 340 22.08 -20.31 36.51
N SER A 341 21.66 -21.58 36.35
CA SER A 341 21.50 -22.66 37.35
C SER A 341 20.55 -22.37 38.51
N GLN A 342 19.67 -23.25 38.98
CA GLN A 342 19.22 -24.64 38.75
C GLN A 342 18.13 -24.86 39.85
N ASP A 343 17.32 -25.92 39.95
CA ASP A 343 17.39 -27.24 39.32
C ASP A 343 15.99 -27.90 39.25
N MET A 344 15.89 -28.98 38.48
CA MET A 344 14.75 -29.92 38.51
C MET A 344 14.92 -30.96 39.62
N LYS A 345 13.84 -31.33 40.33
CA LYS A 345 13.76 -32.63 41.02
C LYS A 345 12.34 -33.06 41.40
N ALA A 346 11.99 -34.26 40.91
CA ALA A 346 11.17 -35.33 41.51
C ALA A 346 9.67 -35.04 41.76
N ALA A 347 8.68 -35.80 41.26
CA ALA A 347 8.64 -37.12 40.61
C ALA A 347 9.10 -38.32 41.50
N MET A 348 8.11 -38.91 42.19
CA MET A 348 8.00 -40.22 42.90
C MET A 348 6.83 -40.04 43.91
N ASP A 349 5.91 -40.96 44.23
CA ASP A 349 5.45 -42.25 43.68
C ASP A 349 4.02 -42.49 44.25
N GLU A 350 3.07 -43.12 43.56
CA GLU A 350 2.88 -44.58 43.48
C GLU A 350 2.86 -45.29 44.86
N MET A 351 1.68 -45.41 45.50
CA MET A 351 1.30 -46.50 46.44
C MET A 351 -0.14 -46.28 47.01
N ASN A 352 -1.14 -47.03 46.52
CA ASN A 352 -2.32 -47.44 47.32
C ASN A 352 -3.25 -48.41 46.55
N ALA A 353 -2.94 -49.71 46.56
CA ALA A 353 -3.78 -50.74 45.95
C ALA A 353 -3.79 -52.06 46.74
N LEU A 354 -5.02 -52.49 47.10
CA LEU A 354 -5.49 -53.87 47.34
C LEU A 354 -5.10 -54.67 48.61
N ARG A 355 -6.15 -55.18 49.28
CA ARG A 355 -6.19 -56.32 50.23
C ARG A 355 -7.65 -56.80 50.38
N ILE A 356 -7.87 -58.06 50.81
CA ILE A 356 -9.14 -58.72 51.26
C ILE A 356 -9.81 -59.72 50.27
N GLN A 357 -9.75 -61.03 50.60
CA GLN A 357 -10.71 -62.11 50.24
C GLN A 357 -10.41 -63.42 51.05
N GLU A 358 -11.35 -64.40 51.03
CA GLU A 358 -11.33 -65.81 51.55
C GLU A 358 -11.67 -66.14 53.03
N GLU A 359 -12.75 -66.93 53.31
CA GLU A 359 -12.90 -67.74 54.57
C GLU A 359 -14.05 -68.81 54.74
N VAL A 360 -15.01 -69.04 53.80
CA VAL A 360 -16.36 -69.58 54.18
C VAL A 360 -16.76 -71.00 53.65
N GLU A 361 -16.36 -72.15 54.26
CA GLU A 361 -16.85 -73.50 53.81
C GLU A 361 -16.66 -74.75 54.74
N ARG A 362 -17.41 -75.85 54.48
CA ARG A 362 -17.19 -77.33 54.75
C ARG A 362 -17.70 -78.03 56.06
N LYS A 363 -19.02 -78.33 56.24
CA LYS A 363 -19.60 -79.22 57.33
C LYS A 363 -20.93 -79.93 56.89
N TRP A 364 -21.35 -81.12 57.43
CA TRP A 364 -22.69 -81.75 57.11
C TRP A 364 -23.38 -82.76 58.12
N ARG A 365 -23.72 -84.02 57.76
CA ARG A 365 -24.91 -84.84 58.23
C ARG A 365 -24.67 -86.26 58.84
N GLU A 366 -25.67 -86.86 59.53
CA GLU A 366 -25.69 -88.21 60.17
C GLU A 366 -27.11 -88.92 60.21
N LYS A 367 -27.25 -90.08 60.91
CA LYS A 367 -28.41 -90.54 61.79
C LYS A 367 -29.57 -91.47 61.26
N GLU A 368 -29.51 -92.83 61.31
CA GLU A 368 -30.57 -93.79 60.81
C GLU A 368 -30.68 -95.24 61.45
N MET A 369 -31.86 -95.96 61.41
CA MET A 369 -32.05 -97.44 61.10
C MET A 369 -33.39 -98.19 61.45
N ALA A 370 -34.08 -98.00 62.59
CA ALA A 370 -34.85 -99.09 63.26
C ALA A 370 -36.28 -99.50 62.75
N GLU A 371 -36.80 -98.93 61.68
CA GLU A 371 -38.26 -98.88 61.39
C GLU A 371 -38.85 -100.13 60.67
N ALA A 372 -38.50 -101.37 61.04
CA ALA A 372 -38.51 -102.49 60.08
C ALA A 372 -39.80 -103.32 59.87
N LYS A 373 -40.48 -103.83 60.92
CA LYS A 373 -41.33 -105.05 60.80
C LYS A 373 -42.86 -104.83 60.76
N ALA A 374 -43.39 -103.84 61.48
CA ALA A 374 -44.81 -103.45 61.40
C ALA A 374 -45.23 -103.01 59.98
N LYS A 375 -44.24 -102.68 59.14
CA LYS A 375 -44.38 -102.49 57.70
C LYS A 375 -45.08 -103.64 56.98
N LYS A 376 -45.06 -104.91 57.45
CA LYS A 376 -45.38 -106.08 56.59
C LYS A 376 -46.87 -106.43 56.37
N GLU A 377 -47.76 -106.28 57.35
CA GLU A 377 -49.22 -106.50 57.12
C GLU A 377 -49.89 -105.25 56.59
N GLN A 378 -49.47 -104.08 57.09
CA GLN A 378 -49.73 -102.81 56.40
C GLN A 378 -49.34 -102.93 54.94
N GLN A 379 -48.18 -103.52 54.59
CA GLN A 379 -47.75 -103.74 53.20
C GLN A 379 -48.75 -104.50 52.32
N ASP A 380 -49.57 -105.42 52.84
CA ASP A 380 -50.42 -106.26 51.98
C ASP A 380 -51.79 -105.61 51.70
N GLN A 381 -52.39 -104.94 52.69
CA GLN A 381 -53.53 -104.05 52.41
C GLN A 381 -53.08 -102.82 51.61
N LEU A 382 -51.91 -102.25 51.95
CA LEU A 382 -51.25 -101.25 51.11
C LEU A 382 -50.96 -101.78 49.71
N LYS A 383 -50.68 -103.07 49.46
CA LYS A 383 -50.48 -103.58 48.08
C LYS A 383 -51.76 -103.48 47.27
N LEU A 384 -52.91 -103.88 47.83
CA LEU A 384 -54.18 -103.91 47.11
C LEU A 384 -54.75 -102.50 46.89
N GLU A 385 -54.59 -101.61 47.88
CA GLU A 385 -54.86 -100.18 47.70
C GLU A 385 -53.83 -99.49 46.79
N ARG A 386 -52.54 -99.88 46.85
CA ARG A 386 -51.52 -99.42 45.90
C ARG A 386 -51.83 -99.88 44.50
N GLU A 387 -52.35 -101.09 44.26
CA GLU A 387 -52.71 -101.52 42.90
C GLU A 387 -53.82 -100.63 42.34
N LYS A 388 -54.85 -100.32 43.14
CA LYS A 388 -55.89 -99.35 42.75
C LYS A 388 -55.32 -97.96 42.53
N GLN A 389 -54.54 -97.43 43.47
CA GLN A 389 -53.82 -96.16 43.34
C GLN A 389 -52.89 -96.14 42.13
N ILE A 390 -52.21 -97.24 41.80
CA ILE A 390 -51.35 -97.37 40.62
C ILE A 390 -52.19 -97.37 39.35
N THR A 391 -53.36 -98.01 39.32
CA THR A 391 -54.26 -97.94 38.14
C THR A 391 -54.87 -96.56 37.95
N ASP A 392 -55.26 -95.88 39.04
CA ASP A 392 -55.82 -94.52 38.97
C ASP A 392 -54.73 -93.48 38.71
N LEU A 393 -53.52 -93.64 39.27
CA LEU A 393 -52.33 -92.86 38.93
C LEU A 393 -51.89 -93.08 37.48
N ARG A 394 -51.95 -94.30 36.95
CA ARG A 394 -51.71 -94.56 35.52
C ARG A 394 -52.75 -93.89 34.63
N ARG A 395 -54.03 -93.88 35.04
CA ARG A 395 -55.10 -93.18 34.31
C ARG A 395 -54.92 -91.65 34.38
N ALA A 396 -54.57 -91.11 35.54
CA ALA A 396 -54.27 -89.70 35.75
C ALA A 396 -53.03 -89.28 34.94
N ALA A 397 -51.92 -90.02 35.04
CA ALA A 397 -50.70 -89.77 34.28
C ALA A 397 -50.89 -89.90 32.77
N ALA A 398 -51.78 -90.79 32.28
CA ALA A 398 -52.13 -90.85 30.86
C ALA A 398 -52.95 -89.62 30.40
N LEU A 399 -53.82 -89.09 31.27
CA LEU A 399 -54.57 -87.85 30.99
C LEU A 399 -53.69 -86.59 31.11
N GLU A 400 -52.73 -86.57 32.02
CA GLU A 400 -51.70 -85.52 32.12
C GLU A 400 -50.78 -85.57 30.91
N LEU A 401 -50.25 -86.75 30.53
CA LEU A 401 -49.41 -86.89 29.34
C LEU A 401 -50.13 -86.45 28.05
N ALA A 402 -51.41 -86.78 27.89
CA ALA A 402 -52.19 -86.31 26.74
C ALA A 402 -52.39 -84.78 26.74
N ARG A 403 -52.57 -84.17 27.93
CA ARG A 403 -52.62 -82.69 28.06
C ARG A 403 -51.25 -82.06 27.79
N ASP A 404 -50.18 -82.66 28.28
CA ASP A 404 -48.81 -82.21 28.06
C ASP A 404 -48.42 -82.32 26.58
N GLU A 405 -48.88 -83.36 25.86
CA GLU A 405 -48.73 -83.48 24.41
C GLU A 405 -49.51 -82.39 23.66
N GLU A 406 -50.78 -82.13 24.03
CA GLU A 406 -51.57 -81.04 23.44
C GLU A 406 -50.97 -79.66 23.72
N ASP A 407 -50.51 -79.40 24.95
CA ASP A 407 -49.87 -78.16 25.35
C ASP A 407 -48.49 -78.01 24.72
N PHE A 408 -47.70 -79.09 24.60
CA PHE A 408 -46.43 -79.11 23.85
C PHE A 408 -46.67 -78.79 22.36
N HIS A 409 -47.67 -79.39 21.72
CA HIS A 409 -48.02 -79.06 20.34
C HIS A 409 -48.51 -77.61 20.18
N ARG A 410 -49.26 -77.08 21.16
CA ARG A 410 -49.69 -75.68 21.19
C ARG A 410 -48.51 -74.73 21.33
N VAL A 411 -47.60 -74.99 22.26
CA VAL A 411 -46.36 -74.22 22.48
C VAL A 411 -45.44 -74.30 21.25
N ALA A 412 -45.22 -75.49 20.68
CA ALA A 412 -44.40 -75.67 19.48
C ALA A 412 -44.98 -74.94 18.25
N LYS A 413 -46.31 -74.83 18.14
CA LYS A 413 -46.95 -74.01 17.11
C LYS A 413 -46.73 -72.52 17.35
N VAL A 414 -46.95 -72.03 18.58
CA VAL A 414 -46.70 -70.62 18.94
C VAL A 414 -45.23 -70.24 18.70
N GLN A 415 -44.28 -71.05 19.16
CA GLN A 415 -42.85 -70.84 18.93
C GLN A 415 -42.50 -70.81 17.44
N ARG A 416 -43.12 -71.65 16.60
CA ARG A 416 -42.92 -71.64 15.15
C ARG A 416 -43.44 -70.36 14.51
N GLU A 417 -44.63 -69.90 14.90
CA GLU A 417 -45.19 -68.63 14.43
C GLU A 417 -44.37 -67.42 14.92
N GLU A 418 -43.85 -67.45 16.15
CA GLU A 418 -42.97 -66.40 16.68
C GLU A 418 -41.62 -66.37 15.94
N TRP A 419 -41.03 -67.54 15.66
CA TRP A 419 -39.83 -67.68 14.86
C TRP A 419 -40.00 -67.12 13.44
N GLU A 420 -41.12 -67.45 12.77
CA GLU A 420 -41.44 -66.88 11.45
C GLU A 420 -41.60 -65.35 11.50
N LYS A 421 -42.32 -64.83 12.51
CA LYS A 421 -42.47 -63.38 12.75
C LYS A 421 -41.13 -62.71 13.06
N GLU A 422 -40.21 -63.35 13.79
CA GLU A 422 -38.88 -62.82 14.06
C GLU A 422 -38.00 -62.83 12.80
N MET A 423 -38.01 -63.92 12.03
CA MET A 423 -37.28 -64.02 10.77
C MET A 423 -37.74 -62.98 9.74
N GLU A 424 -39.05 -62.71 9.66
CA GLU A 424 -39.58 -61.65 8.80
C GLU A 424 -39.18 -60.25 9.31
N LYS A 425 -39.21 -60.00 10.62
CA LYS A 425 -38.68 -58.76 11.23
C LYS A 425 -37.18 -58.58 10.96
N ARG A 426 -36.39 -59.67 10.99
CA ARG A 426 -34.94 -59.63 10.68
C ARG A 426 -34.69 -59.36 9.20
N LYS A 427 -35.47 -59.93 8.27
CA LYS A 427 -35.43 -59.58 6.84
C LYS A 427 -35.75 -58.10 6.61
N LYS A 428 -36.89 -57.61 7.14
CA LYS A 428 -37.28 -56.20 7.03
C LYS A 428 -36.22 -55.25 7.61
N LYS A 429 -35.65 -55.55 8.78
CA LYS A 429 -34.52 -54.79 9.36
C LYS A 429 -33.28 -54.79 8.46
N ARG A 430 -32.94 -55.92 7.84
CA ARG A 430 -31.80 -56.03 6.90
C ARG A 430 -32.04 -55.23 5.62
N GLU A 431 -33.22 -55.32 5.04
CA GLU A 431 -33.61 -54.55 3.85
C GLU A 431 -33.56 -53.04 4.13
N MET A 432 -34.12 -52.59 5.27
CA MET A 432 -34.03 -51.19 5.70
C MET A 432 -32.58 -50.74 5.94
N ALA A 433 -31.72 -51.58 6.52
CA ALA A 433 -30.30 -51.30 6.69
C ALA A 433 -29.55 -51.22 5.35
N GLU A 434 -29.89 -52.07 4.38
CA GLU A 434 -29.31 -52.02 3.03
C GLU A 434 -29.79 -50.79 2.23
N GLN A 435 -31.05 -50.38 2.39
CA GLN A 435 -31.57 -49.13 1.81
C GLN A 435 -30.87 -47.92 2.43
N HIS A 436 -30.82 -47.83 3.77
CA HIS A 436 -30.11 -46.77 4.48
C HIS A 436 -28.62 -46.70 4.09
N ARG A 437 -27.94 -47.85 3.93
CA ARG A 437 -26.56 -47.90 3.42
C ARG A 437 -26.44 -47.35 1.99
N LYS A 438 -27.36 -47.71 1.09
CA LYS A 438 -27.38 -47.20 -0.29
C LYS A 438 -27.60 -45.68 -0.32
N ASP A 439 -28.47 -45.17 0.53
CA ASP A 439 -28.77 -43.74 0.59
C ASP A 439 -27.65 -42.93 1.28
N LEU A 440 -26.97 -43.49 2.28
CA LEU A 440 -25.72 -42.92 2.81
C LEU A 440 -24.62 -42.84 1.75
N LEU A 441 -24.44 -43.89 0.93
CA LEU A 441 -23.46 -43.87 -0.16
C LEU A 441 -23.80 -42.80 -1.21
N LYS A 442 -25.07 -42.65 -1.60
CA LYS A 442 -25.51 -41.55 -2.48
C LYS A 442 -25.23 -40.17 -1.86
N GLN A 443 -25.52 -39.97 -0.57
CA GLN A 443 -25.25 -38.71 0.12
C GLN A 443 -23.74 -38.39 0.19
N ILE A 444 -22.89 -39.41 0.32
CA ILE A 444 -21.43 -39.25 0.25
C ILE A 444 -21.01 -38.87 -1.17
N ASP A 445 -21.48 -39.58 -2.19
CA ASP A 445 -21.19 -39.28 -3.61
C ASP A 445 -21.67 -37.88 -4.01
N GLU A 446 -22.84 -37.45 -3.56
CA GLU A 446 -23.40 -36.12 -3.81
C GLU A 446 -22.57 -35.04 -3.12
N LYS A 447 -22.25 -35.19 -1.83
CA LYS A 447 -21.38 -34.23 -1.11
C LYS A 447 -19.97 -34.17 -1.67
N GLU A 448 -19.43 -35.26 -2.18
CA GLU A 448 -18.10 -35.27 -2.79
C GLU A 448 -18.11 -34.62 -4.18
N ARG A 449 -19.18 -34.79 -4.97
CA ARG A 449 -19.39 -34.02 -6.19
C ARG A 449 -19.53 -32.52 -5.90
N GLU A 450 -20.31 -32.15 -4.89
CA GLU A 450 -20.42 -30.75 -4.42
C GLU A 450 -19.06 -30.19 -4.01
N ARG A 451 -18.26 -30.95 -3.23
CA ARG A 451 -16.90 -30.55 -2.86
C ARG A 451 -16.01 -30.32 -4.09
N ILE A 452 -16.04 -31.23 -5.07
CA ILE A 452 -15.27 -31.14 -6.32
C ILE A 452 -15.73 -29.93 -7.15
N ILE A 453 -17.03 -29.67 -7.25
CA ILE A 453 -17.58 -28.50 -7.95
C ILE A 453 -17.12 -27.21 -7.27
N MET A 454 -17.32 -27.08 -5.95
CA MET A 454 -16.86 -25.93 -5.17
C MET A 454 -15.34 -25.71 -5.27
N GLN A 455 -14.54 -26.77 -5.40
CA GLN A 455 -13.09 -26.65 -5.60
C GLN A 455 -12.73 -26.20 -7.02
N LYS A 456 -13.46 -26.67 -8.04
CA LYS A 456 -13.31 -26.19 -9.43
C LYS A 456 -13.73 -24.74 -9.57
N GLU A 457 -14.88 -24.35 -9.02
CA GLU A 457 -15.37 -22.96 -9.03
C GLU A 457 -14.37 -22.01 -8.38
N LYS A 458 -13.78 -22.37 -7.23
CA LYS A 458 -12.71 -21.58 -6.58
C LYS A 458 -11.44 -21.49 -7.44
N TYR A 459 -11.08 -22.56 -8.14
CA TYR A 459 -9.91 -22.56 -9.03
C TYR A 459 -10.15 -21.72 -10.29
N GLU A 460 -11.34 -21.81 -10.88
CA GLU A 460 -11.79 -20.99 -12.00
C GLU A 460 -11.90 -19.51 -11.60
N GLU A 461 -12.40 -19.19 -10.41
CA GLU A 461 -12.41 -17.84 -9.85
C GLU A 461 -10.98 -17.32 -9.65
N ALA A 462 -10.07 -18.11 -9.07
CA ALA A 462 -8.67 -17.72 -8.91
C ALA A 462 -7.98 -17.47 -10.26
N ASN A 463 -8.24 -18.29 -11.28
CA ASN A 463 -7.73 -18.10 -12.64
C ASN A 463 -8.31 -16.83 -13.30
N LEU A 464 -9.60 -16.54 -13.06
CA LEU A 464 -10.24 -15.32 -13.57
C LEU A 464 -9.65 -14.07 -12.89
N GLN A 465 -9.42 -14.11 -11.57
CA GLN A 465 -8.76 -13.05 -10.82
C GLN A 465 -7.32 -12.82 -11.29
N GLN A 466 -6.55 -13.89 -11.54
CA GLN A 466 -5.20 -13.82 -12.14
C GLN A 466 -5.25 -13.15 -13.52
N TYR A 467 -6.18 -13.56 -14.38
CA TYR A 467 -6.34 -13.00 -15.73
C TYR A 467 -6.76 -11.52 -15.71
N ASP A 468 -7.64 -11.13 -14.78
CA ASP A 468 -8.03 -9.73 -14.57
C ASP A 468 -6.89 -8.88 -14.00
N GLN A 469 -6.04 -9.43 -13.14
CA GLN A 469 -4.81 -8.75 -12.67
C GLN A 469 -3.83 -8.54 -13.83
N LEU A 470 -3.54 -9.58 -14.62
CA LEU A 470 -2.68 -9.48 -15.80
C LEU A 470 -3.20 -8.44 -16.82
N LYS A 471 -4.52 -8.36 -17.03
CA LYS A 471 -5.12 -7.31 -17.86
C LYS A 471 -4.95 -5.90 -17.29
N LYS A 472 -5.18 -5.72 -15.98
CA LYS A 472 -4.95 -4.43 -15.31
C LYS A 472 -3.49 -4.00 -15.45
N ASP A 473 -2.55 -4.93 -15.30
CA ASP A 473 -1.12 -4.65 -15.44
C ASP A 473 -0.71 -4.31 -16.88
N GLN A 474 -1.32 -4.96 -17.88
CA GLN A 474 -1.16 -4.59 -19.29
C GLN A 474 -1.68 -3.17 -19.54
N TYR A 475 -2.91 -2.85 -19.12
CA TYR A 475 -3.48 -1.51 -19.29
C TYR A 475 -2.69 -0.42 -18.57
N VAL A 476 -2.19 -0.69 -17.35
CA VAL A 476 -1.32 0.27 -16.64
C VAL A 476 0.01 0.45 -17.38
N LYS A 477 0.63 -0.61 -17.90
CA LYS A 477 1.85 -0.50 -18.71
C LYS A 477 1.63 0.28 -20.00
N GLU A 478 0.53 0.06 -20.70
CA GLU A 478 0.13 0.82 -21.90
C GLU A 478 -0.15 2.30 -21.60
N HIS A 479 -0.85 2.57 -20.49
CA HIS A 479 -1.13 3.94 -20.04
C HIS A 479 0.15 4.70 -19.67
N LEU A 480 1.08 4.05 -18.97
CA LEU A 480 2.38 4.62 -18.63
C LEU A 480 3.23 4.91 -19.88
N LYS A 481 3.24 4.02 -20.88
CA LYS A 481 3.89 4.26 -22.18
C LYS A 481 3.28 5.46 -22.91
N SER A 482 1.95 5.51 -23.02
CA SER A 482 1.24 6.65 -23.61
C SER A 482 1.58 7.96 -22.88
N LYS A 483 1.78 7.90 -21.57
CA LYS A 483 2.16 9.07 -20.77
C LYS A 483 3.61 9.52 -21.00
N ILE A 484 4.54 8.59 -21.25
CA ILE A 484 5.90 8.90 -21.72
C ILE A 484 5.85 9.54 -23.11
N GLU A 485 5.07 8.99 -24.03
CA GLU A 485 4.87 9.56 -25.39
C GLU A 485 4.28 10.97 -25.33
N GLU A 486 3.32 11.22 -24.43
CA GLU A 486 2.81 12.57 -24.16
C GLU A 486 3.89 13.55 -23.65
N LEU A 487 4.90 13.08 -22.91
CA LEU A 487 6.01 13.91 -22.44
C LEU A 487 7.03 14.18 -23.56
N ARG A 488 7.31 13.16 -24.40
CA ARG A 488 8.10 13.31 -25.64
C ARG A 488 7.44 14.33 -26.58
N ASN A 489 6.13 14.24 -26.79
CA ASN A 489 5.34 15.18 -27.60
C ASN A 489 5.33 16.62 -27.05
N LYS A 490 5.57 16.80 -25.74
CA LYS A 490 5.69 18.12 -25.08
C LYS A 490 7.12 18.67 -25.09
N GLN A 491 8.02 18.09 -25.89
CA GLN A 491 9.41 18.54 -26.10
C GLN A 491 10.24 18.67 -24.81
N ILE A 492 9.98 17.80 -23.83
CA ILE A 492 10.81 17.72 -22.62
C ILE A 492 12.17 17.10 -22.99
N PRO A 493 13.32 17.60 -22.49
CA PRO A 493 14.63 17.03 -22.79
C PRO A 493 14.74 15.54 -22.44
N GLU A 494 15.28 14.75 -23.37
CA GLU A 494 15.32 13.27 -23.29
C GLU A 494 16.01 12.73 -22.02
N GLN A 495 16.94 13.49 -21.42
CA GLN A 495 17.58 13.15 -20.14
C GLN A 495 16.54 12.97 -19.02
N PHE A 496 15.58 13.88 -18.93
CA PHE A 496 14.50 13.83 -17.95
C PHE A 496 13.49 12.72 -18.24
N ILE A 497 13.29 12.38 -19.52
CA ILE A 497 12.40 11.30 -19.94
C ILE A 497 13.01 9.94 -19.56
N LYS A 498 14.31 9.75 -19.78
CA LYS A 498 15.06 8.55 -19.36
C LYS A 498 15.09 8.38 -17.83
N ASP A 499 15.26 9.47 -17.08
CA ASP A 499 15.13 9.45 -15.62
C ASP A 499 13.73 8.94 -15.20
N ILE A 500 12.66 9.40 -15.86
CA ILE A 500 11.28 8.94 -15.61
C ILE A 500 11.10 7.46 -16.00
N GLU A 501 11.61 7.04 -17.16
CA GLU A 501 11.54 5.64 -17.64
C GLU A 501 12.19 4.67 -16.66
N HIS A 502 13.39 4.99 -16.17
CA HIS A 502 14.08 4.16 -15.17
C HIS A 502 13.30 4.04 -13.85
N HIS A 503 12.68 5.13 -13.39
CA HIS A 503 11.80 5.10 -12.22
C HIS A 503 10.50 4.31 -12.48
N ILE A 504 9.95 4.34 -13.70
CA ILE A 504 8.78 3.54 -14.10
C ILE A 504 9.12 2.05 -14.03
N GLU A 505 10.26 1.63 -14.59
CA GLU A 505 10.72 0.24 -14.51
C GLU A 505 10.90 -0.22 -13.05
N ALA A 506 11.54 0.61 -12.21
CA ALA A 506 11.66 0.33 -10.78
C ALA A 506 10.30 0.25 -10.06
N ILE A 507 9.31 1.07 -10.44
CA ILE A 507 7.95 1.05 -9.87
C ILE A 507 7.14 -0.17 -10.31
N ILE A 508 7.42 -0.72 -11.49
CA ILE A 508 6.79 -1.93 -12.06
C ILE A 508 7.44 -3.21 -11.51
N ASN A 509 8.75 -3.21 -11.29
CA ASN A 509 9.50 -4.39 -10.85
C ASN A 509 9.50 -4.59 -9.32
N ASN A 510 9.20 -3.54 -8.54
CA ASN A 510 9.05 -3.59 -7.07
C ASN A 510 7.59 -3.82 -6.62
N THR A 511 6.77 -4.46 -7.46
CA THR A 511 5.39 -4.89 -7.15
C THR A 511 5.17 -6.30 -7.66
#